data_AF-A0A6V7I519-F1
#
_entry.id   AF-A0A6V7I519-F1
#
_cell.length_a   1.000
_cell.length_b   1.000
_cell.length_c   1.000
_cell.angle_alpha   90.00
_cell.angle_beta   90.00
_cell.angle_gamma   90.00
#
_symmetry.space_group_name_H-M   'P 1'
#
loop_
_entity.id
_entity.type
_entity.pdbx_description
1 polymer ?
#
loop_
_entity_poly.entity_id
_entity_poly.type
_entity_poly.pdbx_seq_one_letter_code
_entity_poly.pdbx_strand_id
1 'polypeptide(L)' 'SFQWMSRVLQAVDSIHAVGIYCLALVPPNYLPKTPLGGIHLSETKRRFLEGTLHPANVLLCPHTCVTNLPKPREVHS' A
#
# COMPACT_ATOMS: atom_id res chain seq x y z
N SER A 1 -7.95 -7.16 14.81
CA SER A 1 -8.19 -8.24 13.82
C SER A 1 -7.88 -7.71 12.43
N PHE A 2 -6.80 -8.21 11.79
CA PHE A 2 -6.33 -7.78 10.46
C PHE A 2 -6.57 -8.86 9.39
N GLN A 3 -7.53 -9.76 9.62
CA GLN A 3 -7.83 -10.89 8.72
C GLN A 3 -8.19 -10.43 7.30
N TRP A 4 -8.76 -9.23 7.15
CA TRP A 4 -9.02 -8.63 5.84
C TRP A 4 -7.73 -8.37 5.05
N MET A 5 -6.65 -7.97 5.72
CA MET A 5 -5.36 -7.64 5.09
C MET A 5 -4.75 -8.91 4.48
N SER A 6 -4.75 -10.03 5.22
CA SER A 6 -4.26 -11.31 4.71
C SER A 6 -5.03 -11.76 3.47
N ARG A 7 -6.36 -11.57 3.45
CA ARG A 7 -7.20 -11.89 2.29
C ARG A 7 -6.89 -11.02 1.08
N VAL A 8 -6.69 -9.72 1.29
CA VAL A 8 -6.31 -8.78 0.21
C VAL A 8 -4.94 -9.13 -0.36
N LEU A 9 -3.95 -9.40 0.49
CA LEU A 9 -2.60 -9.79 0.06
C LEU A 9 -2.62 -11.09 -0.75
N GLN A 10 -3.30 -12.12 -0.25
CA GLN A 10 -3.43 -13.40 -0.94
C GLN A 10 -4.16 -13.26 -2.28
N ALA A 11 -5.21 -12.43 -2.36
CA ALA A 11 -5.94 -12.20 -3.60
C ALA A 11 -5.10 -11.49 -4.66
N VAL A 12 -4.32 -10.47 -4.27
CA VAL A 12 -3.45 -9.74 -5.20
C VAL A 12 -2.31 -10.63 -5.68
N ASP A 13 -1.69 -11.39 -4.79
CA ASP A 13 -0.67 -12.38 -5.16
C ASP A 13 -1.24 -13.43 -6.13
N SER A 14 -2.43 -13.97 -5.85
CA SER A 14 -3.04 -15.00 -6.71
C SER A 14 -3.51 -14.49 -8.07
N ILE A 15 -3.97 -13.23 -8.20
CA ILE A 15 -4.54 -12.70 -9.45
C ILE A 15 -3.45 -12.07 -10.31
N HIS A 16 -2.53 -11.34 -9.70
CA HIS A 16 -1.55 -10.51 -10.40
C HIS A 16 -0.11 -11.00 -10.24
N ALA A 17 0.17 -11.97 -9.35
CA ALA A 17 1.51 -12.45 -9.03
C ALA A 17 2.48 -11.33 -8.62
N VAL A 18 1.95 -10.29 -7.94
CA VAL A 18 2.73 -9.15 -7.45
C VAL A 18 2.65 -9.03 -5.94
N GLY A 19 3.79 -8.70 -5.32
CA GLY A 19 3.86 -8.39 -3.90
C GLY A 19 3.40 -6.97 -3.61
N ILE A 20 2.58 -6.80 -2.58
CA ILE A 20 2.22 -5.47 -2.07
C ILE A 20 3.29 -5.00 -1.09
N TYR A 21 3.88 -3.82 -1.35
CA TYR A 21 4.86 -3.20 -0.47
C TYR A 21 4.20 -2.49 0.71
N CYS A 22 3.19 -1.66 0.42
CA CYS A 22 2.48 -0.88 1.43
C CYS A 22 1.00 -0.71 1.06
N LEU A 23 0.14 -0.68 2.07
CA LEU A 23 -1.27 -0.33 1.96
C LEU A 23 -1.51 0.97 2.74
N ALA A 24 -1.86 2.05 2.03
CA ALA A 24 -2.27 3.31 2.65
C ALA A 24 -3.79 3.33 2.81
N LEU A 25 -4.25 3.39 4.05
CA LEU A 25 -5.66 3.54 4.41
C LEU A 25 -5.97 5.02 4.56
N VAL A 26 -7.04 5.49 3.91
CA VAL A 26 -7.53 6.86 4.04
C VAL A 26 -8.95 6.84 4.63
N PRO A 27 -9.38 7.94 5.27
CA PRO A 27 -10.76 8.05 5.74
C PRO A 27 -11.79 7.91 4.60
N PRO A 28 -13.06 7.58 4.93
CA PRO A 28 -14.14 7.63 3.96
C PRO A 28 -14.23 9.00 3.27
N ASN A 29 -14.47 9.02 1.97
CA ASN A 29 -14.58 10.23 1.14
C ASN A 29 -13.31 11.08 1.01
N TYR A 30 -12.15 10.60 1.46
CA TYR A 30 -10.88 11.33 1.30
C TYR A 30 -10.24 11.13 -0.09
N LEU A 31 -10.62 10.07 -0.80
CA LEU A 31 -10.15 9.86 -2.17
C LEU A 31 -10.89 10.81 -3.13
N PRO A 32 -10.16 11.55 -3.98
CA PRO A 32 -10.77 12.39 -5.00
C PRO A 32 -11.60 11.52 -5.95
N LYS A 33 -12.85 11.91 -6.17
CA LYS A 33 -13.76 11.21 -7.06
C LYS A 33 -13.88 11.96 -8.39
N THR A 34 -14.05 11.22 -9.48
CA THR A 34 -14.43 11.79 -10.76
C THR A 34 -15.92 12.20 -10.72
N PRO A 35 -16.38 13.08 -11.64
CA PRO A 35 -17.79 13.44 -11.73
C PRO A 35 -18.73 12.24 -11.96
N LEU A 36 -18.18 11.13 -12.46
CA LEU A 36 -18.89 9.87 -12.71
C LEU A 36 -18.85 8.92 -11.48
N GLY A 37 -18.31 9.35 -10.35
CA GLY A 37 -18.28 8.59 -9.09
C GLY A 37 -17.10 7.62 -8.94
N GLY A 38 -16.25 7.46 -9.95
CA GLY A 38 -15.03 6.66 -9.86
C GLY A 38 -13.91 7.36 -9.06
N ILE A 39 -12.87 6.63 -8.67
CA ILE A 39 -11.70 7.24 -8.01
C ILE A 39 -10.81 7.91 -9.06
N HIS A 40 -10.47 9.18 -8.85
CA HIS A 40 -9.58 9.92 -9.73
C HIS A 40 -8.11 9.57 -9.47
N LEU A 41 -7.62 8.49 -10.08
CA LEU A 41 -6.27 7.94 -9.84
C LEU A 41 -5.14 8.98 -9.98
N SER A 42 -5.16 9.81 -11.04
CA SER A 42 -4.11 10.82 -11.26
C SER A 42 -4.04 11.86 -10.14
N GLU A 43 -5.18 12.31 -9.66
CA GLU A 43 -5.31 13.29 -8.58
C GLU A 43 -4.94 12.65 -7.24
N THR A 44 -5.37 11.41 -6.98
CA THR A 44 -4.94 10.65 -5.79
C THR A 44 -3.42 10.51 -5.75
N LYS A 45 -2.80 10.13 -6.87
CA LYS A 45 -1.34 10.00 -6.98
C LYS A 45 -0.64 11.34 -6.72
N ARG A 46 -1.14 12.41 -7.33
CA ARG A 46 -0.61 13.77 -7.14
C ARG A 46 -0.66 14.18 -5.66
N ARG A 47 -1.82 14.05 -5.01
CA ARG A 47 -1.98 14.38 -3.57
C ARG A 47 -1.11 13.52 -2.67
N PHE A 48 -0.93 12.24 -2.99
CA PHE A 48 -0.04 11.37 -2.25
C PHE A 48 1.42 11.83 -2.34
N LEU A 49 1.90 12.16 -3.55
CA LEU A 49 3.27 12.65 -3.76
C LEU A 49 3.50 14.05 -3.15
N GLU A 50 2.48 14.90 -3.16
CA GLU A 50 2.50 16.22 -2.52
C GLU A 50 2.33 16.16 -0.99
N GLY A 51 2.05 14.99 -0.42
CA GLY A 51 1.81 14.82 1.02
C GLY A 51 0.47 15.41 1.50
N THR A 52 -0.42 15.80 0.59
CA THR A 52 -1.76 16.34 0.89
C THR A 52 -2.83 15.26 1.01
N LEU A 53 -2.50 14.01 0.63
CA LEU A 53 -3.30 12.84 0.95
C LEU A 53 -2.87 12.35 2.33
N HIS A 54 -3.65 12.65 3.38
CA HIS A 54 -3.36 12.20 4.73
C HIS A 54 -3.83 10.75 4.94
N PRO A 55 -2.94 9.73 4.91
CA PRO A 55 -3.34 8.37 5.26
C PRO A 55 -3.66 8.30 6.75
N ALA A 56 -4.80 7.69 7.08
CA ALA A 56 -5.15 7.36 8.45
C ALA A 56 -4.20 6.29 9.02
N ASN A 57 -3.78 5.33 8.20
CA ASN A 57 -2.84 4.28 8.59
C ASN A 57 -2.06 3.80 7.36
N VAL A 58 -0.75 3.55 7.51
CA VAL A 58 0.06 2.88 6.49
C VAL A 58 0.48 1.52 7.02
N LEU A 59 0.02 0.46 6.36
CA LEU A 59 0.35 -0.91 6.70
C LEU A 59 1.47 -1.38 5.78
N LEU A 60 2.65 -1.60 6.35
CA LEU A 60 3.74 -2.28 5.67
C LEU A 60 3.50 -3.78 5.75
N CYS A 61 3.68 -4.50 4.64
CA CYS A 61 3.40 -5.93 4.56
C CYS A 61 4.73 -6.71 4.49
N PRO A 62 5.35 -7.02 5.65
CA PRO A 62 6.72 -7.54 5.69
C PRO A 62 6.87 -8.94 5.07
N HIS A 63 5.80 -9.75 4.98
CA HIS A 63 5.89 -11.11 4.44
C HIS A 63 6.35 -11.17 2.96
N THR A 64 6.21 -10.10 2.19
CA THR A 64 6.77 -9.94 0.83
C THR A 64 8.00 -9.01 0.76
N CYS A 65 8.26 -8.22 1.81
CA CYS A 65 9.44 -7.34 1.87
C CYS A 65 10.70 -8.02 2.43
N VAL A 66 10.56 -9.13 3.15
CA VAL A 66 11.71 -9.85 3.74
C VAL A 66 12.64 -10.45 2.67
N THR A 67 12.17 -10.71 1.45
CA THR A 67 13.01 -11.25 0.36
C THR A 67 13.78 -10.20 -0.45
N ASN A 68 13.53 -8.91 -0.27
CA ASN A 68 14.20 -7.82 -1.00
C ASN A 68 14.93 -6.81 -0.10
N LEU A 69 15.02 -7.06 1.21
CA LEU A 69 15.93 -6.29 2.05
C LEU A 69 17.38 -6.70 1.70
N PRO A 70 18.29 -5.75 1.43
CA PRO A 70 19.70 -6.07 1.28
C PRO A 70 20.16 -6.80 2.55
N LYS A 71 20.88 -7.92 2.38
CA LYS A 71 21.39 -8.72 3.50
C LYS A 71 22.01 -7.78 4.54
N PRO A 72 21.68 -7.93 5.84
CA PRO A 72 22.34 -7.15 6.88
C PRO A 72 23.86 -7.30 6.69
N ARG A 73 24.55 -6.17 6.57
CA ARG A 73 26.00 -6.16 6.36
C ARG A 73 26.63 -6.80 7.59
N GLU A 74 27.20 -8.00 7.43
CA GLU A 74 27.87 -8.72 8.50
C GLU A 74 29.01 -7.87 9.05
N VAL A 75 28.91 -7.50 10.33
CA VAL A 75 29.99 -6.81 11.04
C VAL A 75 31.01 -7.87 11.40
N HIS A 76 32.07 -8.02 10.58
CA HIS A 76 33.23 -8.82 10.97
C HIS A 76 33.84 -8.18 12.22
N SER A 77 33.75 -8.88 13.35
CA SER A 77 34.55 -8.62 14.55
C SER A 77 35.91 -9.28 14.43
#